data_AF-A0A8H6L5J3-F1
#
_entry.id   AF-A0A8H6L5J3-F1
#
_cell.length_a   1.000
_cell.length_b   1.000
_cell.length_c   1.000
_cell.angle_alpha   90.00
_cell.angle_beta   90.00
_cell.angle_gamma   90.00
#
_symmetry.space_group_name_H-M   'P 1'
#
loop_
_entity.id
_entity.type
_entity.pdbx_description
1 polymer ?
#
loop_
_entity_poly.entity_id
_entity_poly.type
_entity_poly.pdbx_seq_one_letter_code
_entity_poly.pdbx_strand_id
1 'polypeptide(L)'
;MSLHVSHCIPSDGLTIATLETATMSRCLQIELGSATPKAMREHLAQYYPLFLEGAVATIVKQVCLKVVDVEGMIAWAAWELPYDGPANPQPVNGVPPIWGMNMGFVISLSRAEMKMRNRVLKEKMSFVLNSLATSPTHKGDASTLLLSWPFQRADREGAMCYVDCEEGGERVKLCEELGFVRMDECHIDLTLGGLEGIYTHVAMHSLDLLYPRSASAIRGSVGTNHFYSIEPEPQATAHMDCLSALPEELTSEIVQRVAHKSLPALVSVSRQLHRLVLPRLYRCVHYSGIDTCDSDRVNKGFLVCANYATAIRPARGDWPQCQPSRIVRLSPFLECITTRPQIRSYIATAGFDLLDTDSEATVDMVSYIIDLLLPSLQTLNISPVFYKLDPLRDIKLKSLNISHEIWANRDPGNSYLFALFRISTLRNLSIEIAADWDTSPRWHRPQHSARLRTSNVTSLSFPTGIPFGDDLAEILSWPKALEVFELGPPPVRNKKVLANVLSPEDWPNEYRELFFKDSQTPPQIWEVLPPAIRMLRLEGEPHFTWIVRLFQPMSPPLPKELMMQLSEIAKHKRLRYPNLQEVVLGQPRLADPFQTFILKSLRGNSGIIKDFEESEIRLTFAQDPETSAPRRRKVV
;
A
#
# COMPACT_ATOMS: atom_id res chain seq x y z
N MET A 1 -18.16 28.03 37.69
CA MET A 1 -18.83 27.68 36.42
C MET A 1 -18.86 26.16 36.32
N SER A 2 -19.91 25.58 35.73
CA SER A 2 -20.01 24.12 35.58
C SER A 2 -19.30 23.71 34.29
N LEU A 3 -18.06 23.24 34.41
CA LEU A 3 -17.30 22.72 33.27
C LEU A 3 -17.59 21.24 33.05
N HIS A 4 -17.83 20.85 31.80
CA HIS A 4 -18.12 19.48 31.42
C HIS A 4 -17.10 18.94 30.41
N VAL A 5 -16.54 17.75 30.67
CA VAL A 5 -15.63 17.05 29.73
C VAL A 5 -16.44 16.05 28.90
N SER A 6 -16.29 16.08 27.57
CA SER A 6 -16.94 15.14 26.65
C SER A 6 -16.02 14.80 25.48
N HIS A 7 -16.39 13.80 24.67
CA HIS A 7 -15.66 13.49 23.45
C HIS A 7 -15.92 14.53 22.35
N CYS A 8 -14.90 14.81 21.53
CA CYS A 8 -15.07 15.57 20.31
C CYS A 8 -15.87 14.76 19.27
N ILE A 9 -16.69 15.44 18.49
CA ILE A 9 -17.46 14.91 17.36
C ILE A 9 -17.10 15.70 16.09
N PRO A 10 -17.31 15.15 14.87
CA PRO A 10 -16.87 15.79 13.62
C PRO A 10 -17.32 17.25 13.44
N SER A 11 -18.51 17.61 13.94
CA SER A 11 -19.03 18.98 13.89
C SER A 11 -18.25 19.98 14.76
N ASP A 12 -17.39 19.53 15.67
CA ASP A 12 -16.53 20.40 16.49
C ASP A 12 -15.33 20.94 15.70
N GLY A 13 -15.03 20.41 14.50
CA GLY A 13 -13.79 20.69 13.78
C GLY A 13 -13.51 22.17 13.52
N LEU A 14 -14.53 22.98 13.23
CA LEU A 14 -14.39 24.43 13.04
C LEU A 14 -14.02 25.15 14.34
N THR A 15 -14.62 24.75 15.46
CA THR A 15 -14.35 25.35 16.77
C THR A 15 -12.97 24.94 17.26
N ILE A 16 -12.55 23.69 17.02
CA ILE A 16 -11.18 23.20 17.26
C ILE A 16 -10.17 24.05 16.48
N ALA A 17 -10.38 24.21 15.17
CA ALA A 17 -9.53 25.04 14.32
C ALA A 17 -9.42 26.48 14.84
N THR A 18 -10.52 27.03 15.35
CA THR A 18 -10.55 28.38 15.92
C THR A 18 -9.76 28.48 17.22
N LEU A 19 -9.93 27.51 18.14
CA LEU A 19 -9.17 27.45 19.39
C LEU A 19 -7.68 27.30 19.12
N GLU A 20 -7.28 26.36 18.25
CA GLU A 20 -5.87 26.16 17.92
C GLU A 20 -5.23 27.41 17.33
N THR A 21 -5.91 28.05 16.36
CA THR A 21 -5.45 29.29 15.75
C THR A 21 -5.27 30.41 16.80
N ALA A 22 -6.16 30.46 17.80
CA ALA A 22 -6.10 31.46 18.87
C ALA A 22 -4.99 31.17 19.90
N THR A 23 -4.60 29.91 20.06
CA THR A 23 -3.54 29.47 20.97
C THR A 23 -2.20 29.25 20.31
N MET A 24 -2.05 29.56 19.01
CA MET A 24 -0.82 29.33 18.27
C MET A 24 0.36 29.97 18.99
N SER A 25 1.32 29.12 19.35
CA SER A 25 2.58 29.55 19.93
C SER A 25 3.40 30.36 18.91
N ARG A 26 4.48 30.97 19.40
CA ARG A 26 5.47 31.61 18.53
C ARG A 26 6.05 30.61 17.52
N CYS A 27 6.19 29.33 17.88
CA CYS A 27 6.67 28.27 16.99
C CYS A 27 5.70 28.01 15.82
N LEU A 28 4.41 27.92 16.12
CA LEU A 28 3.35 27.76 15.12
C LEU A 28 3.28 28.96 14.15
N GLN A 29 3.64 30.17 14.58
CA GLN A 29 3.77 31.32 13.67
C GLN A 29 4.92 31.14 12.65
N ILE A 30 5.98 30.41 13.01
CA ILE A 30 7.12 30.10 12.12
C ILE A 30 6.73 29.02 11.13
N GLU A 31 6.04 27.98 11.62
CA GLU A 31 5.50 26.92 10.78
C GLU A 31 4.63 27.48 9.66
N LEU A 32 3.85 28.52 9.96
CA LEU A 32 3.00 29.18 8.96
C LEU A 32 3.79 29.81 7.81
N GLY A 33 5.04 30.22 8.00
CA GLY A 33 5.80 30.91 6.95
C GLY A 33 5.05 32.15 6.43
N SER A 34 4.55 32.08 5.19
CA SER A 34 3.73 33.13 4.57
C SER A 34 2.22 32.91 4.69
N ALA A 35 1.78 31.80 5.28
CA ALA A 35 0.38 31.48 5.51
C ALA A 35 -0.23 32.41 6.56
N THR A 36 -1.43 32.92 6.27
CA THR A 36 -2.16 33.76 7.24
C THR A 36 -2.84 32.89 8.31
N PRO A 37 -3.08 33.39 9.54
CA PRO A 37 -3.87 32.67 10.54
C PRO A 37 -5.27 32.26 10.03
N LYS A 38 -5.83 33.04 9.11
CA LYS A 38 -7.09 32.70 8.43
C LYS A 38 -6.94 31.46 7.54
N ALA A 39 -5.90 31.39 6.71
CA ALA A 39 -5.62 30.24 5.86
C ALA A 39 -5.38 28.96 6.68
N MET A 40 -4.68 29.08 7.82
CA MET A 40 -4.49 27.98 8.77
C MET A 40 -5.83 27.49 9.32
N ARG A 41 -6.67 28.41 9.81
CA ARG A 41 -7.99 28.07 10.34
C ARG A 41 -8.86 27.36 9.30
N GLU A 42 -8.87 27.85 8.07
CA GLU A 42 -9.61 27.24 6.96
C GLU A 42 -9.10 25.83 6.65
N HIS A 43 -7.78 25.62 6.65
CA HIS A 43 -7.18 24.30 6.47
C HIS A 43 -7.53 23.34 7.61
N LEU A 44 -7.32 23.76 8.86
CA LEU A 44 -7.64 22.97 10.05
C LEU A 44 -9.13 22.63 10.12
N ALA A 45 -10.02 23.55 9.72
CA ALA A 45 -11.46 23.31 9.68
C ALA A 45 -11.88 22.25 8.67
N GLN A 46 -11.08 22.02 7.62
CA GLN A 46 -11.27 20.91 6.67
C GLN A 46 -10.66 19.61 7.20
N TYR A 47 -9.54 19.69 7.90
CA TYR A 47 -8.81 18.54 8.43
C TYR A 47 -9.52 17.88 9.62
N TYR A 48 -9.94 18.66 10.62
CA TYR A 48 -10.44 18.12 11.88
C TYR A 48 -11.70 17.24 11.78
N PRO A 49 -12.69 17.53 10.92
CA PRO A 49 -13.81 16.61 10.72
C PRO A 49 -13.35 15.22 10.25
N LEU A 50 -12.45 15.15 9.26
CA LEU A 50 -11.91 13.89 8.76
C LEU A 50 -11.07 13.14 9.81
N PHE A 51 -10.34 13.92 10.62
CA PHE A 51 -9.57 13.40 11.74
C PHE A 51 -10.47 12.77 12.80
N LEU A 52 -11.56 13.43 13.17
CA LEU A 52 -12.54 12.94 14.16
C LEU A 52 -13.44 11.83 13.64
N GLU A 53 -13.70 11.75 12.33
CA GLU A 53 -14.43 10.64 11.69
C GLU A 53 -13.64 9.33 11.64
N GLY A 54 -12.36 9.36 12.04
CA GLY A 54 -11.50 8.20 12.06
C GLY A 54 -10.90 7.84 10.70
N ALA A 55 -11.16 8.64 9.65
CA ALA A 55 -10.50 8.49 8.35
C ALA A 55 -8.97 8.67 8.46
N VAL A 56 -8.53 9.49 9.43
CA VAL A 56 -7.11 9.65 9.80
C VAL A 56 -6.75 8.87 11.08
N ALA A 57 -7.69 8.73 12.03
CA ALA A 57 -7.44 8.04 13.30
C ALA A 57 -7.24 6.52 13.19
N THR A 58 -7.41 5.92 12.00
CA THR A 58 -7.04 4.50 11.78
C THR A 58 -5.54 4.23 11.90
N ILE A 59 -4.68 5.25 11.75
CA ILE A 59 -3.22 5.08 11.83
C ILE A 59 -2.73 5.13 13.28
N VAL A 60 -3.37 5.96 14.12
CA VAL A 60 -3.03 6.13 15.54
C VAL A 60 -4.32 6.17 16.34
N LYS A 61 -4.49 5.24 17.29
CA LYS A 61 -5.65 5.25 18.18
C LYS A 61 -5.58 6.49 19.07
N GLN A 62 -6.50 7.43 18.86
CA GLN A 62 -6.55 8.69 19.60
C GLN A 62 -7.89 8.88 20.29
N VAL A 63 -7.87 9.60 21.40
CA VAL A 63 -9.03 10.09 22.13
C VAL A 63 -8.99 11.61 22.13
N CYS A 64 -9.98 12.19 21.46
CA CYS A 64 -10.18 13.63 21.40
C CYS A 64 -11.24 14.04 22.42
N LEU A 65 -10.88 14.96 23.31
CA LEU A 65 -11.71 15.44 24.40
C LEU A 65 -11.93 16.94 24.27
N LYS A 66 -13.09 17.41 24.71
CA LYS A 66 -13.44 18.82 24.80
C LYS A 66 -13.97 19.19 26.17
N VAL A 67 -13.70 20.42 26.59
CA VAL A 67 -14.36 21.05 27.74
C VAL A 67 -15.39 22.04 27.23
N VAL A 68 -16.61 21.90 27.73
CA VAL A 68 -17.75 22.73 27.38
C VAL A 68 -18.16 23.55 28.60
N ASP A 69 -18.38 24.84 28.40
CA ASP A 69 -19.03 25.77 29.33
C ASP A 69 -20.39 26.19 28.74
N VAL A 70 -21.12 27.08 29.42
CA VAL A 70 -22.43 27.59 28.97
C VAL A 70 -22.40 28.23 27.58
N GLU A 71 -21.25 28.72 27.12
CA GLU A 71 -21.06 29.35 25.81
C GLU A 71 -20.61 28.36 24.72
N GLY A 72 -20.36 27.09 25.06
CA GLY A 72 -19.89 26.07 24.13
C GLY A 72 -18.49 25.56 24.46
N MET A 73 -17.80 25.02 23.46
CA MET A 73 -16.48 24.42 23.63
C MET A 73 -15.43 25.51 23.89
N ILE A 74 -14.79 25.44 25.05
CA ILE A 74 -13.77 26.39 25.50
C ILE A 74 -12.36 25.80 25.50
N ALA A 75 -12.21 24.48 25.43
CA ALA A 75 -10.91 23.81 25.33
C ALA A 75 -11.05 22.45 24.65
N TRP A 76 -9.96 21.94 24.10
CA TRP A 76 -9.88 20.57 23.59
C TRP A 76 -8.47 19.99 23.73
N ALA A 77 -8.38 18.66 23.71
CA ALA A 77 -7.12 17.93 23.69
C ALA A 77 -7.23 16.65 22.85
N ALA A 78 -6.13 16.26 22.21
CA ALA A 78 -5.98 14.98 21.53
C ALA A 78 -4.91 14.15 22.23
N TRP A 79 -5.32 13.00 22.78
CA TRP A 79 -4.45 12.02 23.40
C TRP A 79 -4.28 10.81 22.49
N GLU A 80 -3.05 10.46 22.16
CA GLU A 80 -2.72 9.14 21.61
C GLU A 80 -2.74 8.11 22.73
N LEU A 81 -3.46 7.01 22.48
CA LEU A 81 -3.59 5.90 23.39
C LEU A 81 -2.34 5.00 23.32
N PRO A 82 -2.00 4.29 24.41
CA PRO A 82 -0.98 3.27 24.38
C PRO A 82 -1.22 2.29 23.22
N TYR A 83 -0.22 2.16 22.36
CA TYR A 83 -0.26 1.26 21.23
C TYR A 83 0.89 0.26 21.34
N ASP A 84 0.54 -1.02 21.42
CA ASP A 84 1.48 -2.13 21.54
C ASP A 84 2.20 -2.48 20.23
N GLY A 85 1.92 -1.73 19.15
CA GLY A 85 2.60 -1.93 17.87
C GLY A 85 3.86 -1.08 17.72
N PRO A 86 4.66 -1.33 16.67
CA PRO A 86 5.95 -0.65 16.48
C PRO A 86 5.76 0.87 16.39
N ALA A 87 6.61 1.60 17.11
CA ALA A 87 6.55 3.05 17.38
C ALA A 87 6.78 3.99 16.16
N ASN A 88 6.45 3.56 14.94
CA ASN A 88 6.56 4.37 13.73
C ASN A 88 5.16 4.77 13.22
N PRO A 89 4.55 5.85 13.74
CA PRO A 89 3.39 6.43 13.09
C PRO A 89 3.77 6.83 11.65
N GLN A 90 3.03 6.31 10.67
CA GLN A 90 3.23 6.71 9.28
C GLN A 90 2.78 8.17 9.11
N PRO A 91 3.44 8.96 8.24
CA PRO A 91 2.86 10.22 7.81
C PRO A 91 1.48 9.96 7.20
N VAL A 92 0.49 10.75 7.60
CA VAL A 92 -0.87 10.68 7.06
C VAL A 92 -0.83 11.11 5.59
N ASN A 93 -0.74 10.13 4.68
CA ASN A 93 -0.84 10.38 3.24
C ASN A 93 -2.29 10.73 2.90
N GLY A 94 -2.56 11.98 2.53
CA GLY A 94 -3.89 12.41 2.07
C GLY A 94 -4.25 13.84 2.44
N VAL A 95 -3.56 14.45 3.39
CA VAL A 95 -3.73 15.88 3.68
C VAL A 95 -2.72 16.65 2.84
N PRO A 96 -3.16 17.45 1.85
CA PRO A 96 -2.23 18.26 1.07
C PRO A 96 -1.50 19.23 2.02
N PRO A 97 -0.18 19.45 1.85
CA PRO A 97 0.54 20.42 2.66
C PRO A 97 -0.12 21.80 2.53
N ILE A 98 -0.17 22.56 3.62
CA ILE A 98 -0.69 23.92 3.60
C ILE A 98 0.27 24.77 2.74
N TRP A 99 -0.26 25.32 1.67
CA TRP A 99 0.51 26.24 0.82
C TRP A 99 0.96 27.45 1.67
N GLY A 100 2.26 27.68 1.70
CA GLY A 100 2.88 28.76 2.47
C GLY A 100 3.54 28.33 3.79
N MET A 101 3.26 27.12 4.29
CA MET A 101 3.96 26.59 5.47
C MET A 101 5.45 26.40 5.20
N ASN A 102 6.27 26.70 6.20
CA ASN A 102 7.69 26.38 6.19
C ASN A 102 7.88 24.88 6.49
N MET A 103 7.63 24.04 5.49
CA MET A 103 7.73 22.58 5.61
C MET A 103 9.12 22.11 6.05
N GLY A 104 10.18 22.84 5.69
CA GLY A 104 11.54 22.52 6.13
C GLY A 104 11.69 22.63 7.65
N PHE A 105 11.13 23.69 8.23
CA PHE A 105 11.07 23.89 9.67
C PHE A 105 10.18 22.84 10.35
N VAL A 106 8.95 22.63 9.86
CA VAL A 106 8.00 21.64 10.41
C VAL A 106 8.62 20.25 10.45
N ILE A 107 9.23 19.79 9.35
CA ILE A 107 9.90 18.47 9.29
C ILE A 107 11.06 18.38 10.29
N SER A 108 11.81 19.47 10.47
CA SER A 108 12.94 19.51 11.40
C SER A 108 12.48 19.46 12.85
N LEU A 109 11.44 20.23 13.19
CA LEU A 109 10.78 20.24 14.49
C LEU A 109 10.21 18.85 14.82
N SER A 110 9.38 18.27 13.95
CA SER A 110 8.81 16.94 14.18
C SER A 110 9.88 15.84 14.33
N ARG A 111 11.01 15.93 13.60
CA ARG A 111 12.13 15.01 13.78
C ARG A 111 12.83 15.18 15.12
N ALA A 112 12.99 16.42 15.59
CA ALA A 112 13.59 16.70 16.89
C ALA A 112 12.70 16.20 18.03
N GLU A 113 11.40 16.51 17.99
CA GLU A 113 10.38 16.03 18.93
C GLU A 113 10.31 14.50 18.95
N MET A 114 10.26 13.84 17.79
CA MET A 114 10.23 12.38 17.72
C MET A 114 11.48 11.73 18.33
N LYS A 115 12.67 12.31 18.09
CA LYS A 115 13.91 11.83 18.71
C LYS A 115 13.88 12.00 20.23
N MET A 116 13.41 13.14 20.72
CA MET A 116 13.26 13.42 22.15
C MET A 116 12.26 12.46 22.81
N ARG A 117 11.07 12.32 22.21
CA ARG A 117 10.03 11.38 22.62
C ARG A 117 10.56 9.95 22.74
N ASN A 118 11.29 9.46 21.74
CA ASN A 118 11.85 8.11 21.74
C ASN A 118 12.90 7.90 22.85
N ARG A 119 13.72 8.92 23.15
CA ARG A 119 14.69 8.85 24.25
C ARG A 119 14.02 8.79 25.62
N VAL A 120 12.92 9.52 25.81
CA VAL A 120 12.17 9.59 27.07
C VAL A 120 11.32 8.33 27.28
N LEU A 121 10.59 7.90 26.26
CA LEU A 121 9.63 6.80 26.38
C LEU A 121 10.30 5.41 26.40
N LYS A 122 11.39 5.19 25.65
CA LYS A 122 12.10 3.89 25.59
C LYS A 122 11.17 2.67 25.49
N GLU A 123 10.19 2.74 24.57
CA GLU A 123 9.19 1.68 24.34
C GLU A 123 8.20 1.42 25.49
N LYS A 124 8.20 2.24 26.55
CA LYS A 124 7.17 2.17 27.60
C LYS A 124 5.81 2.58 27.03
N MET A 125 4.76 1.85 27.41
CA MET A 125 3.38 2.22 27.09
C MET A 125 3.06 3.61 27.64
N SER A 126 2.52 4.49 26.80
CA SER A 126 2.21 5.85 27.20
C SER A 126 0.98 6.42 26.51
N PHE A 127 0.29 7.31 27.24
CA PHE A 127 -0.67 8.26 26.72
C PHE A 127 0.11 9.51 26.30
N VAL A 128 0.09 9.85 25.02
CA VAL A 128 0.86 10.96 24.47
C VAL A 128 -0.07 12.12 24.10
N LEU A 129 0.15 13.29 24.69
CA LEU A 129 -0.60 14.49 24.32
C LEU A 129 -0.08 15.02 22.99
N ASN A 130 -0.92 15.00 21.95
CA ASN A 130 -0.57 15.51 20.62
C ASN A 130 -1.02 16.95 20.41
N SER A 131 -2.17 17.33 20.96
CA SER A 131 -2.63 18.71 20.94
C SER A 131 -3.40 19.07 22.21
N LEU A 132 -3.29 20.34 22.59
CA LEU A 132 -4.06 20.99 23.65
C LEU A 132 -4.28 22.44 23.23
N ALA A 133 -5.52 22.90 23.22
CA ALA A 133 -5.85 24.31 23.03
C ALA A 133 -6.99 24.71 23.97
N THR A 134 -6.85 25.89 24.57
CA THR A 134 -7.77 26.45 25.56
C THR A 134 -8.04 27.91 25.22
N SER A 135 -9.30 28.33 25.31
CA SER A 135 -9.71 29.71 25.11
C SER A 135 -8.88 30.64 26.01
N PRO A 136 -8.41 31.80 25.49
CA PRO A 136 -7.69 32.78 26.30
C PRO A 136 -8.44 33.27 27.54
N THR A 137 -9.79 33.21 27.53
CA THR A 137 -10.66 33.62 28.64
C THR A 137 -10.80 32.56 29.74
N HIS A 138 -10.36 31.32 29.49
CA HIS A 138 -10.55 30.17 30.40
C HIS A 138 -9.23 29.44 30.69
N LYS A 139 -8.13 30.20 30.75
CA LYS A 139 -6.80 29.67 31.07
C LYS A 139 -6.78 28.99 32.45
N GLY A 140 -6.07 27.87 32.56
CA GLY A 140 -5.94 27.10 33.80
C GLY A 140 -6.98 26.00 33.92
N ASP A 141 -8.19 26.32 34.36
CA ASP A 141 -9.20 25.32 34.79
C ASP A 141 -9.54 24.29 33.70
N ALA A 142 -9.81 24.74 32.47
CA ALA A 142 -10.17 23.84 31.38
C ALA A 142 -8.99 22.95 30.93
N SER A 143 -7.77 23.52 30.89
CA SER A 143 -6.54 22.77 30.59
C SER A 143 -6.26 21.72 31.67
N THR A 144 -6.44 22.07 32.94
CA THR A 144 -6.28 21.15 34.08
C THR A 144 -7.19 19.94 33.97
N LEU A 145 -8.46 20.13 33.58
CA LEU A 145 -9.40 19.03 33.36
C LEU A 145 -8.93 18.08 32.23
N LEU A 146 -8.45 18.63 31.12
CA LEU A 146 -7.97 17.83 29.99
C LEU A 146 -6.65 17.11 30.27
N LEU A 147 -5.74 17.76 31.00
CA LEU A 147 -4.44 17.19 31.38
C LEU A 147 -4.54 16.15 32.50
N SER A 148 -5.57 16.24 33.35
CA SER A 148 -5.78 15.27 34.43
C SER A 148 -6.50 13.99 33.99
N TRP A 149 -7.24 14.04 32.88
CA TRP A 149 -7.99 12.89 32.34
C TRP A 149 -7.16 11.60 32.17
N PRO A 150 -5.97 11.61 31.51
CA PRO A 150 -5.26 10.38 31.23
C PRO A 150 -4.70 9.70 32.49
N PHE A 151 -4.47 10.41 33.60
CA PHE A 151 -3.82 9.82 34.78
C PHE A 151 -4.58 8.61 35.34
N GLN A 152 -5.90 8.71 35.53
CA GLN A 152 -6.69 7.59 36.05
C GLN A 152 -6.70 6.38 35.10
N ARG A 153 -6.50 6.62 33.80
CA ARG A 153 -6.47 5.57 32.80
C ARG A 153 -5.08 4.95 32.70
N ALA A 154 -4.05 5.78 32.69
CA ALA A 154 -2.64 5.41 32.75
C ALA A 154 -2.35 4.55 33.99
N ASP A 155 -2.85 4.94 35.17
CA ASP A 155 -2.72 4.17 36.42
C ASP A 155 -3.37 2.78 36.31
N ARG A 156 -4.51 2.65 35.63
CA ARG A 156 -5.20 1.36 35.42
C ARG A 156 -4.52 0.48 34.38
N GLU A 157 -3.98 1.09 33.33
CA GLU A 157 -3.35 0.39 32.20
C GLU A 157 -1.85 0.15 32.42
N GLY A 158 -1.27 0.64 33.52
CA GLY A 158 0.17 0.54 33.77
C GLY A 158 1.00 1.36 32.78
N ALA A 159 0.41 2.42 32.22
CA ALA A 159 1.04 3.30 31.24
C ALA A 159 1.50 4.62 31.88
N MET A 160 2.34 5.37 31.17
CA MET A 160 2.73 6.73 31.58
C MET A 160 1.91 7.79 30.83
N CYS A 161 1.79 9.00 31.37
CA CYS A 161 1.36 10.16 30.59
C CYS A 161 2.61 10.93 30.12
N TYR A 162 2.68 11.23 28.84
CA TYR A 162 3.76 12.00 28.23
C TYR A 162 3.18 13.27 27.58
N VAL A 163 3.86 14.38 27.82
CA VAL A 163 3.56 15.68 27.23
C VAL A 163 4.85 16.32 26.78
N ASP A 164 4.82 17.03 25.66
CA ASP A 164 5.90 17.91 25.24
C ASP A 164 5.34 19.32 24.98
N CYS A 165 6.13 20.34 25.34
CA CYS A 165 5.70 21.74 25.21
C CYS A 165 6.87 22.73 25.15
N GLU A 166 6.57 23.96 24.71
CA GLU A 166 7.52 25.08 24.67
C GLU A 166 8.04 25.46 26.06
N GLU A 167 9.37 25.61 26.17
CA GLU A 167 10.01 26.06 27.40
C GLU A 167 9.57 27.49 27.77
N GLY A 168 9.37 27.75 29.06
CA GLY A 168 9.03 29.08 29.57
C GLY A 168 7.56 29.47 29.42
N GLY A 169 6.74 28.65 28.76
CA GLY A 169 5.30 28.83 28.67
C GLY A 169 4.54 28.48 29.95
N GLU A 170 3.33 29.04 30.12
CA GLU A 170 2.41 28.69 31.21
C GLU A 170 2.09 27.18 31.25
N ARG A 171 2.21 26.48 30.11
CA ARG A 171 1.95 25.04 30.00
C ARG A 171 2.95 24.20 30.80
N VAL A 172 4.24 24.54 30.81
CA VAL A 172 5.25 23.80 31.57
C VAL A 172 4.93 23.86 33.06
N LYS A 173 4.64 25.08 33.55
CA LYS A 173 4.27 25.30 34.96
C LYS A 173 3.01 24.51 35.34
N LEU A 174 1.99 24.54 34.49
CA LEU A 174 0.77 23.75 34.72
C LEU A 174 1.05 22.24 34.75
N CYS A 175 1.91 21.73 33.86
CA CYS A 175 2.27 20.32 33.86
C CYS A 175 3.03 19.95 35.15
N GLU A 176 3.96 20.78 35.60
CA GLU A 176 4.69 20.58 36.88
C GLU A 176 3.71 20.55 38.08
N GLU A 177 2.75 21.47 38.12
CA GLU A 177 1.70 21.51 39.15
C GLU A 177 0.83 20.23 39.16
N LEU A 178 0.65 19.60 38.00
CA LEU A 178 -0.08 18.33 37.85
C LEU A 178 0.78 17.08 38.07
N GLY A 179 2.06 17.25 38.43
CA GLY A 179 2.97 16.15 38.76
C GLY A 179 3.68 15.54 37.54
N PHE A 180 3.75 16.26 36.42
CA PHE A 180 4.70 15.93 35.36
C PHE A 180 6.11 16.38 35.77
N VAL A 181 7.11 15.60 35.40
CA VAL A 181 8.53 15.88 35.65
C VAL A 181 9.23 16.06 34.31
N ARG A 182 10.09 17.07 34.22
CA ARG A 182 10.93 17.31 33.04
C ARG A 182 11.98 16.20 32.91
N MET A 183 12.16 15.71 31.69
CA MET A 183 13.02 14.55 31.44
C MET A 183 14.11 14.81 30.39
N ASP A 184 13.77 15.58 29.36
CA ASP A 184 14.65 15.87 28.24
C ASP A 184 14.19 17.17 27.58
N GLU A 185 15.05 17.73 26.74
CA GLU A 185 14.74 18.91 25.94
C GLU A 185 15.39 18.81 24.56
N CYS A 186 14.84 19.54 23.60
CA CYS A 186 15.48 19.74 22.31
C CYS A 186 15.49 21.21 21.93
N HIS A 187 16.59 21.64 21.32
CA HIS A 187 16.78 23.00 20.83
C HIS A 187 16.68 23.02 19.32
N ILE A 188 15.92 23.98 18.80
CA ILE A 188 15.65 24.12 17.37
C ILE A 188 16.08 25.52 16.95
N ASP A 189 16.96 25.57 15.97
CA ASP A 189 17.43 26.82 15.39
C ASP A 189 16.31 27.46 14.56
N LEU A 190 15.85 28.63 14.99
CA LEU A 190 14.78 29.35 14.32
C LEU A 190 15.22 29.99 13.00
N THR A 191 16.52 30.03 12.71
CA THR A 191 17.05 30.54 11.43
C THR A 191 16.68 29.63 10.27
N LEU A 192 16.43 28.34 10.52
CA LEU A 192 15.82 27.41 9.55
C LEU A 192 14.41 27.88 9.12
N GLY A 193 13.74 28.61 10.03
CA GLY A 193 12.44 29.24 9.87
C GLY A 193 12.48 30.64 9.24
N GLY A 194 13.66 31.24 9.09
CA GLY A 194 13.82 32.66 8.73
C GLY A 194 13.69 33.65 9.91
N LEU A 195 13.74 33.17 11.16
CA LEU A 195 13.74 34.00 12.38
C LEU A 195 15.08 33.92 13.13
N GLU A 196 15.28 34.82 14.09
CA GLU A 196 16.44 34.80 14.98
C GLU A 196 16.12 34.05 16.30
N GLY A 197 17.09 33.27 16.79
CA GLY A 197 17.06 32.65 18.11
C GLY A 197 16.96 31.13 18.13
N ILE A 198 16.80 30.58 19.33
CA ILE A 198 16.66 29.15 19.59
C ILE A 198 15.30 28.94 20.24
N TYR A 199 14.56 27.96 19.73
CA TYR A 199 13.33 27.46 20.35
C TYR A 199 13.64 26.20 21.15
N THR A 200 13.35 26.21 22.44
CA THR A 200 13.50 25.03 23.31
C THR A 200 12.14 24.38 23.54
N HIS A 201 12.08 23.08 23.32
CA HIS A 201 10.93 22.24 23.57
C HIS A 201 11.30 21.21 24.63
N VAL A 202 10.44 21.04 25.63
CA VAL A 202 10.71 20.21 26.83
C VAL A 202 9.78 19.01 26.81
N ALA A 203 10.35 17.82 26.97
CA ALA A 203 9.61 16.60 27.22
C ALA A 203 9.41 16.37 28.72
N MET A 204 8.17 16.04 29.09
CA MET A 204 7.79 15.75 30.46
C MET A 204 6.97 14.45 30.51
N HIS A 205 7.13 13.69 31.59
CA HIS A 205 6.25 12.57 31.85
C HIS A 205 5.76 12.55 33.30
N SER A 206 4.66 11.85 33.51
CA SER A 206 4.12 11.56 34.83
C SER A 206 5.10 10.70 35.64
N LEU A 207 5.39 11.02 36.91
CA LEU A 207 6.24 10.17 37.77
C LEU A 207 5.79 8.70 37.79
N ASP A 208 6.76 7.77 37.77
CA ASP A 208 6.55 6.32 37.80
C ASP A 208 5.64 5.90 38.98
N LEU A 209 4.77 4.91 38.73
CA LEU A 209 3.72 4.35 39.60
C LEU A 209 4.20 3.81 40.97
N LEU A 210 5.50 3.88 41.28
CA LEU A 210 6.08 3.33 42.50
C LEU A 210 5.75 4.12 43.77
N TYR A 211 5.18 5.32 43.64
CA TYR A 211 4.56 6.03 44.74
C TYR A 211 3.05 6.14 44.49
N PRO A 212 2.19 5.47 45.28
CA PRO A 212 0.75 5.69 45.21
C PRO A 212 0.51 7.18 45.43
N ARG A 213 0.02 7.86 44.39
CA ARG A 213 -0.31 9.28 44.45
C ARG A 213 -1.34 9.43 45.56
N SER A 214 -0.94 10.03 46.68
CA SER A 214 -1.90 10.31 47.74
C SER A 214 -2.94 11.24 47.12
N ALA A 215 -4.20 10.81 47.12
CA ALA A 215 -5.31 11.60 46.61
C ALA A 215 -5.43 12.98 47.30
N SER A 216 -4.64 13.24 48.35
CA SER A 216 -4.49 14.52 49.05
C SER A 216 -3.67 15.56 48.27
N ALA A 217 -2.71 15.21 47.42
CA ALA A 217 -1.90 16.22 46.71
C ALA A 217 -2.68 16.97 45.62
N ILE A 218 -3.62 16.30 44.95
CA ILE A 218 -4.49 16.91 43.93
C ILE A 218 -5.68 17.66 44.56
N ARG A 219 -6.01 17.39 45.83
CA ARG A 219 -7.14 18.03 46.54
C ARG A 219 -6.85 19.46 47.02
N GLY A 220 -5.62 19.95 46.91
CA GLY A 220 -5.21 21.24 47.47
C GLY A 220 -5.67 22.48 46.68
N SER A 221 -6.01 22.35 45.40
CA SER A 221 -6.24 23.51 44.51
C SER A 221 -7.59 23.55 43.81
N VAL A 222 -8.42 22.50 43.90
CA VAL A 222 -9.74 22.47 43.27
C VAL A 222 -10.78 21.99 44.28
N GLY A 223 -11.77 22.83 44.55
CA GLY A 223 -12.88 22.55 45.46
C GLY A 223 -13.52 21.19 45.20
N THR A 224 -13.78 20.48 46.30
CA THR A 224 -14.21 19.08 46.40
C THR A 224 -15.46 18.69 45.60
N ASN A 225 -15.48 17.41 45.16
CA ASN A 225 -16.63 16.53 44.89
C ASN A 225 -17.31 16.55 43.50
N HIS A 226 -16.60 16.45 42.39
CA HIS A 226 -17.18 15.90 41.14
C HIS A 226 -16.36 14.70 40.66
N PHE A 227 -16.78 13.49 41.05
CA PHE A 227 -16.33 12.26 40.41
C PHE A 227 -17.02 12.18 39.03
N TYR A 228 -16.27 12.38 37.96
CA TYR A 228 -16.78 12.33 36.60
C TYR A 228 -16.95 10.86 36.17
N SER A 229 -18.20 10.37 36.20
CA SER A 229 -18.56 9.07 35.65
C SER A 229 -18.73 9.19 34.13
N ILE A 230 -17.78 8.64 33.37
CA ILE A 230 -18.02 8.29 31.96
C ILE A 230 -18.81 6.97 32.01
N GLU A 231 -20.04 6.95 31.50
CA GLU A 231 -20.89 5.75 31.51
C GLU A 231 -20.18 4.55 30.85
N PRO A 232 -20.15 3.36 31.48
CA PRO A 232 -19.53 2.18 30.89
C PRO A 232 -20.35 1.60 29.73
N GLU A 233 -19.67 1.19 28.66
CA GLU A 233 -20.23 0.50 27.49
C GLU A 233 -20.93 -0.84 27.89
N PRO A 234 -22.11 -1.17 27.33
CA PRO A 234 -22.83 -2.40 27.69
C PRO A 234 -22.15 -3.67 27.14
N GLN A 235 -21.89 -4.64 28.01
CA GLN A 235 -21.20 -5.90 27.67
C GLN A 235 -22.09 -6.87 26.86
N ALA A 236 -21.58 -7.31 25.70
CA ALA A 236 -22.26 -8.13 24.69
C ALA A 236 -22.10 -9.66 24.90
N THR A 237 -22.56 -10.23 26.01
CA THR A 237 -22.37 -11.67 26.31
C THR A 237 -23.56 -12.57 25.97
N ALA A 238 -24.74 -12.05 25.61
CA ALA A 238 -25.98 -12.86 25.49
C ALA A 238 -26.33 -13.40 24.09
N HIS A 239 -25.55 -13.14 23.03
CA HIS A 239 -25.94 -13.46 21.63
C HIS A 239 -25.19 -14.63 20.96
N MET A 240 -24.30 -15.34 21.65
CA MET A 240 -23.38 -16.31 21.01
C MET A 240 -23.98 -17.70 20.69
N ASP A 241 -25.12 -18.10 21.27
CA ASP A 241 -25.63 -19.47 21.10
C ASP A 241 -26.35 -19.74 19.76
N CYS A 242 -26.81 -18.70 19.06
CA CYS A 242 -27.67 -18.86 17.87
C CYS A 242 -26.97 -19.50 16.65
N LEU A 243 -25.64 -19.38 16.52
CA LEU A 243 -24.93 -19.85 15.33
C LEU A 243 -24.63 -21.36 15.34
N SER A 244 -24.64 -21.98 16.51
CA SER A 244 -24.48 -23.43 16.65
C SER A 244 -25.72 -24.23 16.22
N ALA A 245 -26.88 -23.56 16.11
CA ALA A 245 -28.14 -24.16 15.73
C ALA A 245 -28.42 -24.15 14.22
N LEU A 246 -27.54 -23.56 13.41
CA LEU A 246 -27.73 -23.50 11.95
C LEU A 246 -27.39 -24.86 11.29
N PRO A 247 -28.19 -25.30 10.29
CA PRO A 247 -27.83 -26.41 9.42
C PRO A 247 -26.45 -26.21 8.76
N GLU A 248 -25.74 -27.31 8.51
CA GLU A 248 -24.39 -27.30 7.94
C GLU A 248 -24.35 -26.66 6.55
N GLU A 249 -25.41 -26.85 5.76
CA GLU A 249 -25.55 -26.27 4.42
C GLU A 249 -25.61 -24.75 4.48
N LEU A 250 -26.39 -24.19 5.41
CA LEU A 250 -26.48 -22.74 5.61
C LEU A 250 -25.17 -22.17 6.16
N THR A 251 -24.51 -22.92 7.04
CA THR A 251 -23.21 -22.50 7.58
C THR A 251 -22.15 -22.46 6.49
N SER A 252 -22.14 -23.46 5.60
CA SER A 252 -21.28 -23.48 4.42
C SER A 252 -21.57 -22.30 3.48
N GLU A 253 -22.83 -22.01 3.19
CA GLU A 253 -23.21 -20.88 2.33
C GLU A 253 -22.80 -19.53 2.92
N ILE A 254 -23.00 -19.34 4.24
CA ILE A 254 -22.52 -18.16 4.97
C ILE A 254 -21.01 -18.04 4.84
N VAL A 255 -20.28 -19.13 5.15
CA VAL A 255 -18.83 -19.14 5.07
C VAL A 255 -18.37 -18.82 3.66
N GLN A 256 -19.04 -19.29 2.60
CA GLN A 256 -18.69 -19.02 1.19
C GLN A 256 -18.93 -17.55 0.78
N ARG A 257 -19.99 -16.92 1.28
CA ARG A 257 -20.36 -15.53 0.92
C ARG A 257 -19.70 -14.46 1.78
N VAL A 258 -19.20 -14.80 2.96
CA VAL A 258 -18.55 -13.84 3.84
C VAL A 258 -17.25 -13.32 3.21
N ALA A 259 -17.07 -12.00 3.29
CA ALA A 259 -15.86 -11.33 2.84
C ALA A 259 -14.63 -11.89 3.58
N HIS A 260 -13.52 -12.11 2.86
CA HIS A 260 -12.33 -12.74 3.42
C HIS A 260 -11.82 -12.07 4.71
N LYS A 261 -11.88 -10.73 4.78
CA LYS A 261 -11.50 -9.93 5.95
C LYS A 261 -12.30 -10.25 7.23
N SER A 262 -13.49 -10.82 7.09
CA SER A 262 -14.38 -11.17 8.21
C SER A 262 -14.24 -12.62 8.65
N LEU A 263 -13.50 -13.45 7.89
CA LEU A 263 -13.26 -14.86 8.24
C LEU A 263 -12.57 -15.05 9.60
N PRO A 264 -11.54 -14.26 9.99
CA PRO A 264 -10.92 -14.41 11.31
C PRO A 264 -11.91 -14.19 12.46
N ALA A 265 -12.84 -13.25 12.32
CA ALA A 265 -13.88 -13.01 13.32
C ALA A 265 -14.85 -14.20 13.39
N LEU A 266 -15.21 -14.84 12.28
CA LEU A 266 -16.07 -16.03 12.30
C LEU A 266 -15.39 -17.23 12.98
N VAL A 267 -14.07 -17.35 12.87
CA VAL A 267 -13.31 -18.43 13.49
C VAL A 267 -13.38 -18.36 15.03
N SER A 268 -13.51 -17.17 15.61
CA SER A 268 -13.62 -17.01 17.07
C SER A 268 -15.02 -17.29 17.62
N VAL A 269 -16.04 -17.35 16.76
CA VAL A 269 -17.44 -17.50 17.18
C VAL A 269 -17.78 -18.94 17.55
N SER A 270 -17.33 -19.94 16.78
CA SER A 270 -17.63 -21.34 17.08
C SER A 270 -16.60 -22.33 16.53
N ARG A 271 -16.48 -23.51 17.18
CA ARG A 271 -15.60 -24.60 16.71
C ARG A 271 -16.04 -25.19 15.36
N GLN A 272 -17.34 -25.17 15.06
CA GLN A 272 -17.87 -25.66 13.78
C GLN A 272 -17.51 -24.69 12.65
N LEU A 273 -17.73 -23.39 12.85
CA LEU A 273 -17.31 -22.36 11.91
C LEU A 273 -15.80 -22.38 11.70
N HIS A 274 -15.02 -22.56 12.77
CA HIS A 274 -13.58 -22.73 12.68
C HIS A 274 -13.19 -23.83 11.67
N ARG A 275 -13.81 -25.02 11.73
CA ARG A 275 -13.51 -26.13 10.80
C ARG A 275 -13.83 -25.79 9.34
N LEU A 276 -14.94 -25.09 9.10
CA LEU A 276 -15.39 -24.73 7.74
C LEU A 276 -14.60 -23.55 7.16
N VAL A 277 -14.16 -22.61 8.01
CA VAL A 277 -13.44 -21.41 7.58
C VAL A 277 -11.96 -21.68 7.34
N LEU A 278 -11.33 -22.59 8.09
CA LEU A 278 -9.90 -22.88 7.98
C LEU A 278 -9.42 -23.15 6.53
N PRO A 279 -10.08 -24.00 5.71
CA PRO A 279 -9.66 -24.24 4.34
C PRO A 279 -9.66 -22.98 3.46
N ARG A 280 -10.56 -22.03 3.72
CA ARG A 280 -10.59 -20.74 3.00
C ARG A 280 -9.49 -19.82 3.48
N LEU A 281 -9.34 -19.71 4.81
CA LEU A 281 -8.35 -18.84 5.42
C LEU A 281 -6.93 -19.22 5.01
N TYR A 282 -6.61 -20.51 5.02
CA TYR A 282 -5.28 -21.01 4.64
C TYR A 282 -5.12 -21.30 3.15
N ARG A 283 -6.14 -21.08 2.31
CA ARG A 283 -6.06 -21.41 0.87
C ARG A 283 -4.90 -20.72 0.18
N CYS A 284 -4.71 -19.44 0.53
CA CYS A 284 -3.69 -18.57 -0.02
C CYS A 284 -2.89 -18.00 1.16
N VAL A 285 -1.59 -18.26 1.21
CA VAL A 285 -0.70 -17.70 2.24
C VAL A 285 0.35 -16.80 1.62
N HIS A 286 0.77 -15.76 2.34
CA HIS A 286 1.77 -14.83 1.83
C HIS A 286 2.71 -14.34 2.94
N TYR A 287 4.00 -14.44 2.71
CA TYR A 287 5.05 -13.85 3.54
C TYR A 287 5.72 -12.71 2.78
N SER A 288 6.00 -11.62 3.49
CA SER A 288 6.83 -10.52 3.02
C SER A 288 7.91 -10.29 4.07
N GLY A 289 9.19 -10.34 3.67
CA GLY A 289 10.36 -10.10 4.52
C GLY A 289 10.43 -8.69 5.10
N ILE A 290 9.53 -7.81 4.67
CA ILE A 290 9.29 -6.51 5.28
C ILE A 290 8.57 -6.75 6.63
N ASP A 291 9.35 -6.95 7.69
CA ASP A 291 8.87 -6.97 9.08
C ASP A 291 8.27 -5.63 9.51
N THR A 292 8.40 -4.58 8.69
CA THR A 292 7.74 -3.32 8.95
C THR A 292 6.28 -3.40 8.49
N CYS A 293 5.36 -3.02 9.38
CA CYS A 293 3.99 -2.64 9.03
C CYS A 293 3.97 -1.33 8.22
N ASP A 294 4.90 -1.17 7.27
CA ASP A 294 4.91 -0.08 6.32
C ASP A 294 3.78 -0.36 5.32
N SER A 295 2.58 0.12 5.65
CA SER A 295 1.36 -0.21 4.94
C SER A 295 1.43 0.18 3.47
N ASP A 296 2.30 1.11 3.06
CA ASP A 296 2.52 1.47 1.65
C ASP A 296 3.39 0.46 0.90
N ARG A 297 4.39 -0.14 1.54
CA ARG A 297 5.18 -1.23 0.93
C ARG A 297 4.46 -2.56 1.02
N VAL A 298 3.75 -2.82 2.12
CA VAL A 298 2.84 -3.96 2.23
C VAL A 298 1.69 -3.77 1.25
N ASN A 299 1.10 -2.58 1.09
CA ASN A 299 0.12 -2.33 0.03
C ASN A 299 0.79 -2.40 -1.33
N LYS A 300 2.07 -2.10 -1.55
CA LYS A 300 2.71 -2.35 -2.85
C LYS A 300 3.00 -3.83 -3.10
N GLY A 301 3.48 -4.61 -2.13
CA GLY A 301 3.66 -6.06 -2.23
C GLY A 301 2.33 -6.84 -2.24
N PHE A 302 1.32 -6.32 -1.54
CA PHE A 302 -0.05 -6.82 -1.47
C PHE A 302 -0.92 -6.30 -2.61
N LEU A 303 -0.71 -5.10 -3.14
CA LEU A 303 -1.21 -4.64 -4.45
C LEU A 303 -0.42 -5.32 -5.54
N VAL A 304 0.81 -5.78 -5.34
CA VAL A 304 1.46 -6.70 -6.27
C VAL A 304 0.69 -8.02 -6.15
N CYS A 305 0.53 -8.67 -5.00
CA CYS A 305 -0.30 -9.90 -4.93
C CYS A 305 -1.79 -9.72 -5.36
N ALA A 306 -2.43 -8.58 -5.08
CA ALA A 306 -3.84 -8.29 -5.36
C ALA A 306 -4.05 -7.65 -6.75
N ASN A 307 -3.12 -6.84 -7.24
CA ASN A 307 -3.08 -6.45 -8.65
C ASN A 307 -2.62 -7.61 -9.52
N TYR A 308 -1.86 -8.59 -9.01
CA TYR A 308 -1.59 -9.83 -9.72
C TYR A 308 -2.81 -10.75 -9.72
N ALA A 309 -3.61 -10.74 -8.66
CA ALA A 309 -4.94 -11.35 -8.69
C ALA A 309 -5.88 -10.65 -9.70
N THR A 310 -5.59 -9.42 -10.15
CA THR A 310 -6.34 -8.72 -11.22
C THR A 310 -5.62 -8.64 -12.57
N ALA A 311 -4.29 -8.79 -12.64
CA ALA A 311 -3.47 -8.73 -13.85
C ALA A 311 -3.34 -10.12 -14.48
N ILE A 312 -3.14 -11.15 -13.65
CA ILE A 312 -3.43 -12.56 -13.99
C ILE A 312 -4.94 -12.76 -13.85
N ARG A 313 -5.74 -11.97 -14.58
CA ARG A 313 -7.05 -12.45 -14.98
C ARG A 313 -6.76 -13.66 -15.86
N PRO A 314 -7.13 -14.91 -15.50
CA PRO A 314 -7.49 -15.81 -16.56
C PRO A 314 -8.51 -15.04 -17.40
N ALA A 315 -8.45 -15.14 -18.72
CA ALA A 315 -9.45 -14.59 -19.64
C ALA A 315 -10.91 -14.99 -19.30
N ARG A 316 -11.09 -15.80 -18.25
CA ARG A 316 -12.34 -16.32 -17.69
C ARG A 316 -12.49 -16.07 -16.17
N GLY A 317 -12.29 -14.84 -15.67
CA GLY A 317 -13.01 -14.31 -14.48
C GLY A 317 -12.98 -15.03 -13.12
N ASP A 318 -12.31 -16.17 -12.96
CA ASP A 318 -12.56 -17.12 -11.85
C ASP A 318 -11.41 -17.20 -10.83
N TRP A 319 -10.75 -16.08 -10.51
CA TRP A 319 -9.98 -16.09 -9.25
C TRP A 319 -10.94 -16.02 -8.07
N PRO A 320 -10.78 -16.89 -7.07
CA PRO A 320 -11.53 -16.73 -5.83
C PRO A 320 -11.14 -15.39 -5.21
N GLN A 321 -12.13 -14.62 -4.76
CA GLN A 321 -12.00 -13.36 -4.01
C GLN A 321 -11.34 -13.57 -2.62
N CYS A 322 -10.32 -14.42 -2.53
CA CYS A 322 -9.61 -14.77 -1.31
C CYS A 322 -8.39 -13.88 -1.19
N GLN A 323 -8.44 -12.93 -0.25
CA GLN A 323 -7.25 -12.21 0.17
C GLN A 323 -6.27 -13.22 0.76
N PRO A 324 -4.97 -13.16 0.46
CA PRO A 324 -4.01 -14.06 1.05
C PRO A 324 -3.90 -13.82 2.56
N SER A 325 -3.85 -14.90 3.34
CA SER A 325 -3.52 -14.83 4.77
C SER A 325 -2.05 -14.51 4.95
N ARG A 326 -1.77 -13.40 5.64
CA ARG A 326 -0.41 -12.95 5.91
C ARG A 326 0.28 -13.85 6.93
N ILE A 327 1.49 -14.29 6.59
CA ILE A 327 2.42 -14.93 7.50
C ILE A 327 3.18 -13.82 8.23
N VAL A 328 2.88 -13.61 9.51
CA VAL A 328 3.52 -12.57 10.33
C VAL A 328 4.87 -13.04 10.86
N ARG A 329 5.00 -14.34 11.18
CA ARG A 329 6.23 -14.93 11.70
C ARG A 329 6.44 -16.28 11.03
N LEU A 330 7.60 -16.46 10.39
CA LEU A 330 7.93 -17.72 9.69
C LEU A 330 8.06 -18.89 10.67
N SER A 331 8.74 -18.73 11.81
CA SER A 331 8.98 -19.86 12.72
C SER A 331 7.68 -20.50 13.26
N PRO A 332 6.71 -19.73 13.80
CA PRO A 332 5.43 -20.31 14.25
C PRO A 332 4.60 -20.87 13.09
N PHE A 333 4.69 -20.25 11.90
CA PHE A 333 4.00 -20.77 10.73
C PHE A 333 4.59 -22.12 10.29
N LEU A 334 5.92 -22.22 10.26
CA LEU A 334 6.63 -23.45 9.95
C LEU A 334 6.28 -24.56 10.95
N GLU A 335 6.30 -24.28 12.24
CA GLU A 335 5.89 -25.22 13.29
C GLU A 335 4.44 -25.68 13.06
N CYS A 336 3.53 -24.75 12.76
CA CYS A 336 2.12 -25.03 12.52
C CYS A 336 1.92 -25.97 11.32
N ILE A 337 2.54 -25.70 10.17
CA ILE A 337 2.38 -26.54 8.98
C ILE A 337 3.09 -27.89 9.14
N THR A 338 4.21 -27.94 9.88
CA THR A 338 4.92 -29.19 10.17
C THR A 338 4.06 -30.12 11.03
N THR A 339 3.49 -29.58 12.11
CA THR A 339 2.69 -30.36 13.07
C THR A 339 1.28 -30.68 12.58
N ARG A 340 0.73 -29.92 11.61
CA ARG A 340 -0.65 -30.05 11.14
C ARG A 340 -0.73 -30.30 9.63
N PRO A 341 -0.64 -31.57 9.17
CA PRO A 341 -0.74 -31.93 7.75
C PRO A 341 -2.04 -31.45 7.07
N GLN A 342 -3.13 -31.34 7.82
CA GLN A 342 -4.41 -30.82 7.32
C GLN A 342 -4.28 -29.37 6.85
N ILE A 343 -3.58 -28.51 7.60
CA ILE A 343 -3.38 -27.10 7.20
C ILE A 343 -2.56 -27.02 5.92
N ARG A 344 -1.50 -27.85 5.79
CA ARG A 344 -0.73 -27.97 4.55
C ARG A 344 -1.64 -28.30 3.36
N SER A 345 -2.51 -29.30 3.52
CA SER A 345 -3.42 -29.73 2.45
C SER A 345 -4.41 -28.65 1.97
N TYR A 346 -4.66 -27.61 2.78
CA TYR A 346 -5.51 -26.50 2.40
C TYR A 346 -4.79 -25.44 1.56
N ILE A 347 -3.48 -25.31 1.72
CA ILE A 347 -2.67 -24.29 1.04
C ILE A 347 -2.46 -24.70 -0.42
N ALA A 348 -3.15 -23.99 -1.31
CA ALA A 348 -3.06 -24.16 -2.76
C ALA A 348 -2.22 -23.07 -3.43
N THR A 349 -2.09 -21.90 -2.78
CA THR A 349 -1.31 -20.77 -3.26
C THR A 349 -0.41 -20.24 -2.16
N ALA A 350 0.86 -20.01 -2.46
CA ALA A 350 1.82 -19.41 -1.53
C ALA A 350 2.61 -18.29 -2.20
N GLY A 351 2.87 -17.22 -1.47
CA GLY A 351 3.71 -16.11 -1.92
C GLY A 351 4.82 -15.79 -0.91
N PHE A 352 6.05 -15.54 -1.39
CA PHE A 352 7.19 -15.20 -0.56
C PHE A 352 8.00 -14.06 -1.20
N ASP A 353 7.82 -12.85 -0.67
CA ASP A 353 8.58 -11.67 -1.07
C ASP A 353 9.76 -11.48 -0.10
N LEU A 354 10.90 -12.10 -0.44
CA LEU A 354 12.16 -11.91 0.29
C LEU A 354 12.90 -10.67 -0.19
N LEU A 355 13.51 -9.97 0.77
CA LEU A 355 14.40 -8.83 0.56
C LEU A 355 15.86 -9.31 0.47
N ASP A 356 16.71 -8.54 -0.23
CA ASP A 356 18.17 -8.77 -0.23
C ASP A 356 18.81 -8.72 1.16
N THR A 357 18.17 -8.01 2.09
CA THR A 357 18.61 -7.88 3.47
C THR A 357 18.22 -9.06 4.35
N ASP A 358 17.39 -9.99 3.84
CA ASP A 358 16.97 -11.14 4.62
C ASP A 358 18.15 -12.09 4.88
N SER A 359 18.21 -12.63 6.09
CA SER A 359 19.27 -13.56 6.48
C SER A 359 19.21 -14.85 5.66
N GLU A 360 20.34 -15.52 5.47
CA GLU A 360 20.39 -16.85 4.84
C GLU A 360 19.46 -17.85 5.57
N ALA A 361 19.35 -17.74 6.90
CA ALA A 361 18.43 -18.51 7.71
C ALA A 361 16.95 -18.28 7.32
N THR A 362 16.58 -17.06 6.95
CA THR A 362 15.23 -16.73 6.44
C THR A 362 14.98 -17.43 5.10
N VAL A 363 15.96 -17.37 4.19
CA VAL A 363 15.88 -18.02 2.87
C VAL A 363 15.75 -19.53 3.02
N ASP A 364 16.55 -20.16 3.88
CA ASP A 364 16.50 -21.59 4.15
C ASP A 364 15.15 -22.00 4.78
N MET A 365 14.62 -21.18 5.70
CA MET A 365 13.32 -21.42 6.32
C MET A 365 12.18 -21.35 5.31
N VAL A 366 12.19 -20.36 4.42
CA VAL A 366 11.19 -20.28 3.35
C VAL A 366 11.33 -21.43 2.36
N SER A 367 12.56 -21.81 2.02
CA SER A 367 12.81 -22.98 1.15
C SER A 367 12.21 -24.25 1.75
N TYR A 368 12.42 -24.47 3.06
CA TYR A 368 11.84 -25.60 3.77
C TYR A 368 10.30 -25.53 3.87
N ILE A 369 9.73 -24.33 4.05
CA ILE A 369 8.27 -24.14 3.98
C ILE A 369 7.75 -24.50 2.60
N ILE A 370 8.39 -24.04 1.53
CA ILE A 370 8.00 -24.36 0.16
C ILE A 370 7.99 -25.88 -0.02
N ASP A 371 9.07 -26.58 0.37
CA ASP A 371 9.20 -28.03 0.30
C ASP A 371 8.04 -28.78 0.98
N LEU A 372 7.62 -28.30 2.16
CA LEU A 372 6.50 -28.87 2.89
C LEU A 372 5.14 -28.66 2.21
N LEU A 373 5.00 -27.58 1.43
CA LEU A 373 3.76 -27.20 0.74
C LEU A 373 3.65 -27.79 -0.67
N LEU A 374 4.76 -28.20 -1.29
CA LEU A 374 4.80 -28.70 -2.68
C LEU A 374 3.71 -29.73 -3.04
N PRO A 375 3.34 -30.69 -2.16
CA PRO A 375 2.34 -31.69 -2.53
C PRO A 375 0.93 -31.11 -2.80
N SER A 376 0.58 -29.99 -2.17
CA SER A 376 -0.73 -29.32 -2.31
C SER A 376 -0.68 -28.04 -3.14
N LEU A 377 0.51 -27.47 -3.34
CA LEU A 377 0.71 -26.19 -3.98
C LEU A 377 0.41 -26.25 -5.48
N GLN A 378 -0.45 -25.34 -5.95
CA GLN A 378 -0.79 -25.18 -7.37
C GLN A 378 -0.15 -23.91 -7.96
N THR A 379 -0.04 -22.86 -7.14
CA THR A 379 0.49 -21.56 -7.52
C THR A 379 1.55 -21.10 -6.52
N LEU A 380 2.69 -20.65 -7.03
CA LEU A 380 3.80 -20.13 -6.24
C LEU A 380 4.19 -18.74 -6.74
N ASN A 381 4.26 -17.77 -5.84
CA ASN A 381 4.83 -16.45 -6.11
C ASN A 381 6.12 -16.31 -5.28
N ILE A 382 7.25 -16.02 -5.91
CA ILE A 382 8.55 -15.95 -5.22
C ILE A 382 9.40 -14.79 -5.71
N SER A 383 10.17 -14.22 -4.80
CA SER A 383 11.30 -13.35 -5.14
C SER A 383 12.50 -14.16 -5.69
N PRO A 384 13.30 -13.65 -6.63
CA PRO A 384 14.45 -14.33 -7.26
C PRO A 384 15.60 -14.68 -6.34
N VAL A 385 15.56 -14.25 -5.07
CA VAL A 385 16.58 -14.60 -4.05
C VAL A 385 16.70 -16.13 -3.86
N PHE A 386 15.73 -16.92 -4.33
CA PHE A 386 15.81 -18.39 -4.37
C PHE A 386 16.67 -18.91 -5.54
N TYR A 387 18.00 -18.86 -5.42
CA TYR A 387 18.90 -19.47 -6.42
C TYR A 387 18.83 -21.00 -6.45
N LYS A 388 18.22 -21.64 -5.44
CA LYS A 388 18.09 -23.09 -5.32
C LYS A 388 16.69 -23.55 -5.75
N LEU A 389 16.37 -23.41 -7.04
CA LEU A 389 15.11 -23.94 -7.61
C LEU A 389 15.22 -25.38 -8.12
N ASP A 390 16.34 -26.05 -7.91
CA ASP A 390 16.46 -27.48 -8.23
C ASP A 390 15.34 -28.35 -7.61
N PRO A 391 14.78 -28.05 -6.41
CA PRO A 391 13.62 -28.76 -5.89
C PRO A 391 12.38 -28.67 -6.80
N LEU A 392 12.25 -27.62 -7.64
CA LEU A 392 11.05 -27.38 -8.44
C LEU A 392 10.85 -28.34 -9.63
N ARG A 393 11.85 -29.11 -10.02
CA ARG A 393 11.80 -29.91 -11.28
C ARG A 393 10.72 -30.98 -11.29
N ASP A 394 10.47 -31.63 -10.15
CA ASP A 394 9.56 -32.77 -10.04
C ASP A 394 8.18 -32.41 -9.45
N ILE A 395 7.88 -31.11 -9.37
CA ILE A 395 6.72 -30.60 -8.65
C ILE A 395 5.53 -30.45 -9.56
N LYS A 396 4.33 -30.71 -9.02
CA LYS A 396 3.03 -30.48 -9.66
C LYS A 396 2.58 -29.01 -9.62
N LEU A 397 3.50 -28.07 -9.87
CA LEU A 397 3.20 -26.65 -9.90
C LEU A 397 2.55 -26.27 -11.24
N LYS A 398 1.38 -25.62 -11.20
CA LYS A 398 0.67 -25.16 -12.41
C LYS A 398 1.02 -23.73 -12.80
N SER A 399 1.28 -22.88 -11.81
CA SER A 399 1.54 -21.45 -11.99
C SER A 399 2.73 -21.02 -11.16
N LEU A 400 3.68 -20.31 -11.78
CA LEU A 400 4.84 -19.70 -11.13
C LEU A 400 4.88 -18.23 -11.49
N ASN A 401 5.04 -17.39 -10.47
CA ASN A 401 5.25 -15.96 -10.61
C ASN A 401 6.55 -15.58 -9.92
N ILE A 402 7.38 -14.81 -10.61
CA ILE A 402 8.65 -14.33 -10.09
C ILE A 402 8.60 -12.81 -10.03
N SER A 403 8.47 -12.27 -8.81
CA SER A 403 8.42 -10.83 -8.50
C SER A 403 9.84 -10.27 -8.25
N HIS A 404 10.05 -8.95 -8.38
CA HIS A 404 11.19 -8.17 -7.81
C HIS A 404 12.38 -7.70 -8.70
N GLU A 405 12.90 -6.50 -8.36
CA GLU A 405 13.96 -5.66 -8.98
C GLU A 405 15.41 -6.16 -8.88
N ILE A 406 15.68 -7.27 -8.19
CA ILE A 406 17.05 -7.65 -7.79
C ILE A 406 17.90 -8.22 -8.95
N TRP A 407 17.28 -8.52 -10.10
CA TRP A 407 17.99 -9.03 -11.29
C TRP A 407 19.01 -8.04 -11.81
N ALA A 408 18.90 -6.76 -11.44
CA ALA A 408 19.83 -5.71 -11.84
C ALA A 408 21.28 -5.96 -11.41
N ASN A 409 21.52 -6.72 -10.34
CA ASN A 409 22.86 -6.89 -9.76
C ASN A 409 23.43 -8.30 -9.89
N ARG A 410 22.63 -9.29 -10.32
CA ARG A 410 23.05 -10.68 -10.44
C ARG A 410 22.40 -11.26 -11.68
N ASP A 411 23.19 -11.57 -12.70
CA ASP A 411 22.74 -12.35 -13.85
C ASP A 411 22.41 -13.76 -13.34
N PRO A 412 21.11 -14.14 -13.20
CA PRO A 412 20.76 -15.51 -12.79
C PRO A 412 21.17 -16.53 -13.86
N GLY A 413 21.61 -16.07 -15.03
CA GLY A 413 21.99 -16.85 -16.19
C GLY A 413 20.76 -17.44 -16.88
N ASN A 414 20.83 -17.54 -18.21
CA ASN A 414 19.80 -18.20 -19.03
C ASN A 414 19.52 -19.65 -18.58
N SER A 415 20.46 -20.29 -17.88
CA SER A 415 20.30 -21.63 -17.31
C SER A 415 19.22 -21.71 -16.23
N TYR A 416 19.09 -20.68 -15.39
CA TYR A 416 18.07 -20.63 -14.33
C TYR A 416 16.68 -20.46 -14.93
N LEU A 417 16.52 -19.49 -15.83
CA LEU A 417 15.28 -19.31 -16.59
C LEU A 417 14.86 -20.60 -17.29
N PHE A 418 15.78 -21.24 -18.00
CA PHE A 418 15.47 -22.49 -18.68
C PHE A 418 15.04 -23.60 -17.73
N ALA A 419 15.60 -23.67 -16.51
CA ALA A 419 15.19 -24.64 -15.50
C ALA A 419 13.71 -24.49 -15.11
N LEU A 420 13.19 -23.25 -15.05
CA LEU A 420 11.76 -22.98 -14.81
C LEU A 420 10.88 -23.59 -15.90
N PHE A 421 11.28 -23.41 -17.15
CA PHE A 421 10.54 -23.93 -18.31
C PHE A 421 10.55 -25.46 -18.38
N ARG A 422 11.47 -26.14 -17.67
CA ARG A 422 11.52 -27.60 -17.57
C ARG A 422 10.55 -28.20 -16.56
N ILE A 423 9.90 -27.39 -15.72
CA ILE A 423 8.89 -27.88 -14.77
C ILE A 423 7.73 -28.46 -15.58
N SER A 424 7.57 -29.78 -15.51
CA SER A 424 6.71 -30.52 -16.44
C SER A 424 5.21 -30.17 -16.33
N THR A 425 4.76 -29.73 -15.16
CA THR A 425 3.35 -29.34 -14.94
C THR A 425 3.09 -27.86 -15.09
N LEU A 426 4.14 -27.04 -15.27
CA LEU A 426 4.00 -25.59 -15.32
C LEU A 426 3.26 -25.17 -16.59
N ARG A 427 2.15 -24.46 -16.41
CA ARG A 427 1.30 -23.93 -17.48
C ARG A 427 1.37 -22.42 -17.58
N ASN A 428 1.49 -21.74 -16.44
CA ASN A 428 1.53 -20.29 -16.39
C ASN A 428 2.85 -19.84 -15.76
N LEU A 429 3.57 -18.98 -16.46
CA LEU A 429 4.80 -18.36 -15.99
C LEU A 429 4.69 -16.84 -16.12
N SER A 430 4.83 -16.13 -15.02
CA SER A 430 4.90 -14.67 -15.00
C SER A 430 6.26 -14.24 -14.43
N ILE A 431 6.94 -13.34 -15.12
CA ILE A 431 8.27 -12.85 -14.75
C ILE A 431 8.22 -11.33 -14.75
N GLU A 432 8.36 -10.72 -13.57
CA GLU A 432 8.14 -9.29 -13.42
C GLU A 432 9.20 -8.47 -14.14
N ILE A 433 10.50 -8.65 -13.86
CA ILE A 433 11.56 -7.77 -14.36
C ILE A 433 12.56 -8.52 -15.23
N ALA A 434 12.48 -8.26 -16.54
CA ALA A 434 13.37 -8.80 -17.56
C ALA A 434 14.29 -7.72 -18.18
N ALA A 435 14.45 -6.58 -17.50
CA ALA A 435 15.03 -5.36 -18.06
C ALA A 435 16.51 -5.47 -18.46
N ASP A 436 17.27 -6.42 -17.90
CA ASP A 436 18.72 -6.58 -18.14
C ASP A 436 19.11 -7.79 -18.99
N TRP A 437 18.14 -8.44 -19.64
CA TRP A 437 18.38 -9.70 -20.37
C TRP A 437 19.28 -9.54 -21.60
N ASP A 438 19.53 -8.32 -22.06
CA ASP A 438 20.30 -8.02 -23.28
C ASP A 438 21.83 -7.93 -23.04
N THR A 439 22.31 -8.22 -21.82
CA THR A 439 23.70 -7.94 -21.44
C THR A 439 24.67 -9.12 -21.53
N SER A 440 24.18 -10.34 -21.74
CA SER A 440 25.07 -11.50 -21.75
C SER A 440 25.78 -11.66 -23.09
N PRO A 441 27.13 -11.65 -23.15
CA PRO A 441 27.88 -11.74 -24.40
C PRO A 441 27.53 -13.03 -25.14
N ARG A 442 27.15 -12.90 -26.42
CA ARG A 442 26.70 -13.97 -27.35
C ARG A 442 27.55 -15.25 -27.36
N TRP A 443 28.79 -15.18 -26.88
CA TRP A 443 29.81 -16.23 -26.91
C TRP A 443 29.61 -17.38 -25.90
N HIS A 444 28.64 -17.27 -24.98
CA HIS A 444 28.32 -18.34 -24.01
C HIS A 444 26.92 -18.92 -24.13
N ARG A 445 26.18 -18.67 -25.22
CA ARG A 445 24.84 -19.26 -25.40
C ARG A 445 24.94 -20.80 -25.54
N PRO A 446 24.51 -21.60 -24.54
CA PRO A 446 24.42 -23.05 -24.72
C PRO A 446 23.43 -23.38 -25.83
N GLN A 447 23.68 -24.48 -26.54
CA GLN A 447 22.98 -24.94 -27.76
C GLN A 447 21.48 -24.61 -27.81
N HIS A 448 21.11 -23.52 -28.51
CA HIS A 448 19.73 -23.08 -28.75
C HIS A 448 18.80 -24.23 -29.19
N SER A 449 19.32 -25.15 -30.00
CA SER A 449 18.55 -26.28 -30.54
C SER A 449 18.02 -27.23 -29.47
N ALA A 450 18.70 -27.38 -28.34
CA ALA A 450 18.31 -28.31 -27.28
C ALA A 450 17.10 -27.82 -26.46
N ARG A 451 16.75 -26.54 -26.55
CA ARG A 451 15.72 -25.89 -25.73
C ARG A 451 14.39 -25.69 -26.46
N LEU A 452 14.41 -25.73 -27.79
CA LEU A 452 13.24 -25.52 -28.65
C LEU A 452 12.11 -26.48 -28.30
N ARG A 453 10.92 -25.94 -28.04
CA ARG A 453 9.68 -26.72 -27.80
C ARG A 453 9.85 -27.79 -26.72
N THR A 454 10.60 -27.49 -25.66
CA THR A 454 10.79 -28.41 -24.53
C THR A 454 9.75 -28.17 -23.43
N SER A 455 9.22 -26.95 -23.32
CA SER A 455 8.39 -26.53 -22.22
C SER A 455 6.88 -26.76 -22.43
N ASN A 456 6.19 -26.99 -21.32
CA ASN A 456 4.75 -27.21 -21.23
C ASN A 456 3.96 -25.93 -20.88
N VAL A 457 4.64 -24.78 -20.77
CA VAL A 457 4.04 -23.47 -20.53
C VAL A 457 3.10 -23.10 -21.68
N THR A 458 1.88 -22.69 -21.32
CA THR A 458 0.83 -22.25 -22.24
C THR A 458 0.50 -20.76 -22.08
N SER A 459 0.88 -20.15 -20.96
CA SER A 459 0.74 -18.72 -20.69
C SER A 459 2.06 -18.15 -20.16
N LEU A 460 2.57 -17.14 -20.86
CA LEU A 460 3.79 -16.43 -20.49
C LEU A 460 3.48 -14.94 -20.37
N SER A 461 3.87 -14.33 -19.25
CA SER A 461 3.58 -12.93 -18.94
C SER A 461 4.83 -12.20 -18.46
N PHE A 462 5.06 -11.00 -18.99
CA PHE A 462 6.12 -10.07 -18.58
C PHE A 462 5.50 -8.75 -18.11
N PRO A 463 4.98 -8.65 -16.87
CA PRO A 463 4.22 -7.49 -16.41
C PRO A 463 4.96 -6.15 -16.44
N THR A 464 6.29 -6.13 -16.32
CA THR A 464 7.08 -4.88 -16.47
C THR A 464 7.78 -4.80 -17.82
N GLY A 465 7.37 -5.62 -18.79
CA GLY A 465 7.97 -5.66 -20.11
C GLY A 465 9.36 -6.30 -20.13
N ILE A 466 9.92 -6.36 -21.33
CA ILE A 466 11.22 -6.95 -21.64
C ILE A 466 11.81 -6.25 -22.88
N PRO A 467 13.13 -6.05 -22.97
CA PRO A 467 13.76 -5.63 -24.21
C PRO A 467 13.43 -6.58 -25.37
N PHE A 468 13.15 -6.02 -26.55
CA PHE A 468 12.99 -6.81 -27.77
C PHE A 468 14.37 -7.20 -28.28
N GLY A 469 14.62 -8.50 -28.42
CA GLY A 469 15.91 -9.00 -28.91
C GLY A 469 15.91 -10.52 -29.09
N ASP A 470 17.09 -11.05 -29.39
CA ASP A 470 17.31 -12.49 -29.59
C ASP A 470 16.91 -13.33 -28.36
N ASP A 471 17.08 -12.80 -27.14
CA ASP A 471 16.77 -13.56 -25.92
C ASP A 471 15.26 -13.72 -25.71
N LEU A 472 14.45 -12.69 -26.02
CA LEU A 472 13.00 -12.84 -26.05
C LEU A 472 12.58 -13.85 -27.13
N ALA A 473 13.18 -13.77 -28.32
CA ALA A 473 12.92 -14.72 -29.40
C ALA A 473 13.24 -16.16 -28.98
N GLU A 474 14.37 -16.35 -28.31
CA GLU A 474 14.79 -17.64 -27.75
C GLU A 474 13.75 -18.13 -26.74
N ILE A 475 13.33 -17.31 -25.78
CA ILE A 475 12.39 -17.71 -24.72
C ILE A 475 11.02 -18.07 -25.29
N LEU A 476 10.52 -17.30 -26.26
CA LEU A 476 9.27 -17.58 -26.94
C LEU A 476 9.29 -18.89 -27.75
N SER A 477 10.49 -19.38 -28.09
CA SER A 477 10.67 -20.64 -28.79
C SER A 477 10.68 -21.89 -27.88
N TRP A 478 10.79 -21.73 -26.56
CA TRP A 478 10.86 -22.84 -25.61
C TRP A 478 9.52 -23.56 -25.38
N PRO A 479 8.37 -22.87 -25.26
CA PRO A 479 7.06 -23.51 -25.15
C PRO A 479 6.67 -24.36 -26.37
N LYS A 480 6.06 -25.52 -26.14
CA LYS A 480 5.46 -26.36 -27.20
C LYS A 480 4.18 -25.76 -27.78
N ALA A 481 3.39 -25.11 -26.93
CA ALA A 481 2.03 -24.67 -27.24
C ALA A 481 1.69 -23.40 -26.45
N LEU A 482 2.47 -22.32 -26.64
CA LEU A 482 2.17 -21.03 -26.04
C LEU A 482 0.85 -20.49 -26.63
N GLU A 483 -0.17 -20.34 -25.79
CA GLU A 483 -1.50 -19.85 -26.18
C GLU A 483 -1.69 -18.38 -25.79
N VAL A 484 -1.13 -17.95 -24.66
CA VAL A 484 -1.28 -16.60 -24.10
C VAL A 484 0.09 -15.97 -23.93
N PHE A 485 0.28 -14.79 -24.52
CA PHE A 485 1.47 -13.98 -24.31
C PHE A 485 1.07 -12.57 -23.85
N GLU A 486 1.56 -12.16 -22.68
CA GLU A 486 1.31 -10.83 -22.13
C GLU A 486 2.63 -10.07 -21.97
N LEU A 487 2.65 -8.83 -22.44
CA LEU A 487 3.78 -7.94 -22.33
C LEU A 487 3.32 -6.59 -21.75
N GLY A 488 3.81 -6.27 -20.57
CA GLY A 488 3.63 -4.97 -19.94
C GLY A 488 4.54 -3.89 -20.53
N PRO A 489 4.36 -2.63 -20.12
CA PRO A 489 5.23 -1.55 -20.55
C PRO A 489 6.65 -1.78 -20.01
N PRO A 490 7.71 -1.57 -20.80
CA PRO A 490 9.08 -1.68 -20.32
C PRO A 490 9.27 -0.77 -19.10
N PRO A 491 10.07 -1.18 -18.09
CA PRO A 491 10.19 -0.42 -16.87
C PRO A 491 10.90 0.89 -17.22
N VAL A 492 10.27 2.03 -16.95
CA VAL A 492 10.88 3.34 -17.17
C VAL A 492 11.98 3.54 -16.13
N ARG A 493 13.19 3.07 -16.46
CA ARG A 493 14.40 3.37 -15.69
C ARG A 493 14.59 4.88 -15.64
N ASN A 494 14.37 5.46 -14.46
CA ASN A 494 14.83 6.77 -14.02
C ASN A 494 14.90 7.87 -15.10
N LYS A 495 13.80 8.14 -15.80
CA LYS A 495 13.66 9.38 -16.58
C LYS A 495 13.91 10.62 -15.72
N LYS A 496 13.67 10.59 -14.41
CA LYS A 496 13.96 11.72 -13.50
C LYS A 496 15.45 11.94 -13.19
N VAL A 497 16.31 10.92 -13.33
CA VAL A 497 17.77 11.11 -13.19
C VAL A 497 18.38 11.52 -14.54
N LEU A 498 17.83 11.03 -15.66
CA LEU A 498 18.32 11.38 -17.00
C LEU A 498 17.77 12.70 -17.55
N ALA A 499 16.49 13.03 -17.32
CA ALA A 499 15.88 14.28 -17.79
C ALA A 499 16.25 15.51 -16.95
N ASN A 500 16.71 15.32 -15.71
CA ASN A 500 17.17 16.42 -14.86
C ASN A 500 18.68 16.66 -14.93
N VAL A 501 19.44 15.82 -15.63
CA VAL A 501 20.91 15.93 -15.61
C VAL A 501 21.49 16.35 -16.96
N LEU A 502 21.00 15.91 -18.13
CA LEU A 502 21.64 16.27 -19.41
C LEU A 502 20.68 16.20 -20.60
N SER A 503 20.83 17.13 -21.56
CA SER A 503 20.16 16.98 -22.86
C SER A 503 20.68 15.73 -23.57
N PRO A 504 19.94 15.11 -24.51
CA PRO A 504 20.44 14.00 -25.33
C PRO A 504 21.74 14.32 -26.07
N GLU A 505 22.11 15.60 -26.15
CA GLU A 505 23.35 16.11 -26.76
C GLU A 505 24.59 15.90 -25.89
N ASP A 506 24.39 15.84 -24.58
CA ASP A 506 25.45 15.84 -23.56
C ASP A 506 25.76 14.44 -23.00
N TRP A 507 25.06 13.40 -23.45
CA TRP A 507 25.31 12.04 -22.99
C TRP A 507 26.74 11.60 -23.33
N PRO A 508 27.46 10.94 -22.39
CA PRO A 508 28.75 10.32 -22.70
C PRO A 508 28.58 9.35 -23.89
N ASN A 509 29.54 9.33 -24.82
CA ASN A 509 29.45 8.56 -26.07
C ASN A 509 29.12 7.07 -25.82
N GLU A 510 29.59 6.51 -24.71
CA GLU A 510 29.32 5.13 -24.27
C GLU A 510 27.82 4.82 -24.11
N TYR A 511 27.01 5.78 -23.62
CA TYR A 511 25.56 5.62 -23.45
C TYR A 511 24.77 5.84 -24.74
N ARG A 512 25.24 6.73 -25.61
CA ARG A 512 24.67 6.90 -26.96
C ARG A 512 24.91 5.66 -27.82
N GLU A 513 26.06 5.04 -27.66
CA GLU A 513 26.40 3.81 -28.34
C GLU A 513 25.56 2.61 -27.83
N LEU A 514 25.31 2.51 -26.52
CA LEU A 514 24.45 1.46 -25.96
C LEU A 514 22.97 1.55 -26.40
N PHE A 515 22.45 2.76 -26.65
CA PHE A 515 21.04 2.95 -27.06
C PHE A 515 20.82 2.96 -28.57
N PHE A 516 21.84 3.23 -29.39
CA PHE A 516 21.67 3.46 -30.83
C PHE A 516 22.61 2.66 -31.74
N LYS A 517 23.56 1.86 -31.24
CA LYS A 517 24.65 1.31 -32.08
C LYS A 517 24.40 -0.08 -32.70
N ASP A 518 23.43 -0.86 -32.26
CA ASP A 518 23.08 -2.09 -32.98
C ASP A 518 21.95 -1.84 -33.98
N SER A 519 22.35 -1.42 -35.18
CA SER A 519 21.54 -1.24 -36.38
C SER A 519 21.03 -2.55 -37.00
N GLN A 520 20.91 -3.62 -36.22
CA GLN A 520 20.00 -4.70 -36.59
C GLN A 520 18.62 -4.27 -36.16
N THR A 521 17.73 -4.00 -37.13
CA THR A 521 16.29 -3.89 -36.86
C THR A 521 15.92 -5.05 -35.93
N PRO A 522 15.51 -4.79 -34.68
CA PRO A 522 15.18 -5.86 -33.75
C PRO A 522 14.14 -6.74 -34.42
N PRO A 523 14.25 -8.09 -34.28
CA PRO A 523 13.29 -8.99 -34.90
C PRO A 523 11.90 -8.53 -34.51
N GLN A 524 11.07 -8.34 -35.53
CA GLN A 524 9.73 -7.83 -35.32
C GLN A 524 9.00 -8.86 -34.45
N ILE A 525 8.28 -8.44 -33.39
CA ILE A 525 7.69 -9.40 -32.43
C ILE A 525 6.85 -10.49 -33.13
N TRP A 526 6.17 -10.18 -34.24
CA TRP A 526 5.41 -11.14 -35.05
C TRP A 526 6.24 -12.08 -35.92
N GLU A 527 7.57 -12.00 -35.91
CA GLU A 527 8.45 -13.00 -36.50
C GLU A 527 8.79 -14.10 -35.49
N VAL A 528 8.66 -13.80 -34.20
CA VAL A 528 9.08 -14.69 -33.11
C VAL A 528 7.92 -15.30 -32.33
N LEU A 529 6.69 -14.79 -32.52
CA LEU A 529 5.50 -15.37 -31.90
C LEU A 529 5.21 -16.79 -32.47
N PRO A 530 4.91 -17.78 -31.61
CA PRO A 530 4.52 -19.10 -32.08
C PRO A 530 3.14 -19.10 -32.77
N PRO A 531 2.92 -19.95 -33.80
CA PRO A 531 1.63 -20.03 -34.52
C PRO A 531 0.42 -20.46 -33.66
N ALA A 532 0.68 -21.02 -32.47
CA ALA A 532 -0.33 -21.51 -31.54
C ALA A 532 -0.98 -20.40 -30.69
N ILE A 533 -0.47 -19.17 -30.74
CA ILE A 533 -0.98 -18.07 -29.91
C ILE A 533 -2.46 -17.78 -30.22
N ARG A 534 -3.23 -17.68 -29.15
CA ARG A 534 -4.66 -17.33 -29.13
C ARG A 534 -4.92 -15.94 -28.61
N MET A 535 -4.10 -15.48 -27.65
CA MET A 535 -4.25 -14.18 -27.01
C MET A 535 -2.90 -13.48 -26.93
N LEU A 536 -2.88 -12.23 -27.42
CA LEU A 536 -1.75 -11.32 -27.30
C LEU A 536 -2.21 -10.07 -26.53
N ARG A 537 -1.60 -9.79 -25.38
CA ARG A 537 -1.90 -8.61 -24.57
C ARG A 537 -0.68 -7.72 -24.48
N LEU A 538 -0.84 -6.44 -24.83
CA LEU A 538 0.21 -5.43 -24.77
C LEU A 538 -0.30 -4.24 -23.96
N GLU A 539 0.39 -3.88 -22.88
CA GLU A 539 0.02 -2.74 -22.02
C GLU A 539 0.98 -1.55 -22.20
N GLY A 540 0.46 -0.31 -22.21
CA GLY A 540 1.25 0.92 -22.37
C GLY A 540 1.18 1.87 -21.16
N GLU A 541 2.05 2.88 -21.07
CA GLU A 541 2.16 3.80 -19.93
C GLU A 541 1.03 4.85 -19.78
N PRO A 542 0.77 5.37 -18.54
CA PRO A 542 -0.41 6.21 -18.21
C PRO A 542 -0.30 7.71 -18.49
N HIS A 543 0.87 8.25 -18.84
CA HIS A 543 1.06 9.70 -19.04
C HIS A 543 0.67 10.23 -20.43
N PHE A 544 -0.10 9.46 -21.21
CA PHE A 544 -0.61 9.88 -22.51
C PHE A 544 -2.14 9.94 -22.47
N THR A 545 -2.70 11.14 -22.44
CA THR A 545 -4.14 11.40 -22.61
C THR A 545 -4.46 11.46 -24.11
N TRP A 546 -5.26 10.53 -24.62
CA TRP A 546 -5.56 10.41 -26.05
C TRP A 546 -6.80 11.23 -26.43
N ILE A 547 -6.62 12.36 -27.11
CA ILE A 547 -7.69 13.09 -27.80
C ILE A 547 -7.46 12.91 -29.30
N VAL A 548 -8.39 12.22 -29.98
CA VAL A 548 -8.45 12.22 -31.44
C VAL A 548 -9.05 13.55 -31.90
N ARG A 549 -8.20 14.54 -32.17
CA ARG A 549 -8.52 15.68 -33.06
C ARG A 549 -7.44 15.76 -34.13
N LEU A 550 -7.87 15.64 -35.38
CA LEU A 550 -7.10 16.10 -36.54
C LEU A 550 -6.94 17.61 -36.41
N PHE A 551 -5.79 18.07 -35.93
CA PHE A 551 -5.06 19.33 -36.22
C PHE A 551 -3.99 19.53 -35.11
N GLN A 552 -2.70 19.60 -35.51
CA GLN A 552 -1.51 19.78 -34.66
C GLN A 552 -1.33 21.25 -34.18
N PRO A 553 -0.35 21.59 -33.28
CA PRO A 553 0.58 20.74 -32.48
C PRO A 553 0.54 21.06 -30.96
N MET A 554 0.93 20.17 -30.04
CA MET A 554 2.32 19.87 -29.63
C MET A 554 2.39 18.55 -28.83
N SER A 555 3.46 17.77 -29.05
CA SER A 555 3.83 16.46 -28.44
C SER A 555 3.20 15.19 -29.04
N PRO A 556 3.94 14.05 -29.05
CA PRO A 556 4.03 13.18 -30.23
C PRO A 556 2.98 12.05 -30.30
N PRO A 557 2.71 11.51 -31.51
CA PRO A 557 1.90 10.31 -31.71
C PRO A 557 2.58 9.04 -31.16
N LEU A 558 1.87 7.90 -31.15
CA LEU A 558 2.49 6.57 -30.97
C LEU A 558 3.82 6.49 -31.74
N PRO A 559 4.86 5.80 -31.22
CA PRO A 559 6.00 5.45 -32.04
C PRO A 559 5.45 4.79 -33.32
N LYS A 560 5.75 5.39 -34.47
CA LYS A 560 5.26 4.94 -35.78
C LYS A 560 5.53 3.44 -35.95
N GLU A 561 6.64 2.99 -35.40
CA GLU A 561 7.05 1.61 -35.24
C GLU A 561 5.94 0.77 -34.61
N LEU A 562 5.49 1.02 -33.37
CA LEU A 562 4.49 0.17 -32.69
C LEU A 562 3.14 0.10 -33.45
N MET A 563 2.73 1.20 -34.09
CA MET A 563 1.53 1.22 -34.94
C MET A 563 1.71 0.41 -36.23
N MET A 564 2.89 0.48 -36.83
CA MET A 564 3.24 -0.42 -37.94
C MET A 564 3.29 -1.87 -37.47
N GLN A 565 3.82 -2.14 -36.27
CA GLN A 565 3.91 -3.48 -35.69
C GLN A 565 2.53 -4.12 -35.49
N LEU A 566 1.60 -3.38 -34.88
CA LEU A 566 0.22 -3.83 -34.65
C LEU A 566 -0.56 -3.98 -35.96
N SER A 567 -0.36 -3.06 -36.91
CA SER A 567 -0.95 -3.16 -38.24
C SER A 567 -0.42 -4.38 -39.00
N GLU A 568 0.88 -4.68 -38.91
CA GLU A 568 1.47 -5.87 -39.51
C GLU A 568 1.01 -7.17 -38.83
N ILE A 569 0.88 -7.22 -37.49
CA ILE A 569 0.27 -8.36 -36.79
C ILE A 569 -1.16 -8.62 -37.29
N ALA A 570 -1.96 -7.57 -37.42
CA ALA A 570 -3.33 -7.66 -37.94
C ALA A 570 -3.37 -8.13 -39.41
N LYS A 571 -2.46 -7.63 -40.27
CA LYS A 571 -2.32 -8.08 -41.66
C LYS A 571 -1.86 -9.54 -41.77
N HIS A 572 -0.94 -9.96 -40.91
CA HIS A 572 -0.38 -11.30 -40.89
C HIS A 572 -1.27 -12.34 -40.18
N LYS A 573 -2.31 -11.94 -39.43
CA LYS A 573 -3.26 -12.85 -38.76
C LYS A 573 -3.79 -13.94 -39.69
N ARG A 574 -4.19 -13.58 -40.92
CA ARG A 574 -4.77 -14.53 -41.89
C ARG A 574 -3.76 -15.54 -42.46
N LEU A 575 -2.46 -15.25 -42.41
CA LEU A 575 -1.41 -16.08 -43.04
C LEU A 575 -0.54 -16.83 -42.03
N ARG A 576 -0.18 -16.21 -40.90
CA ARG A 576 0.78 -16.75 -39.91
C ARG A 576 0.14 -17.16 -38.58
N TYR A 577 -0.95 -16.51 -38.17
CA TYR A 577 -1.56 -16.69 -36.83
C TYR A 577 -3.06 -17.01 -36.91
N PRO A 578 -3.45 -18.15 -37.51
CA PRO A 578 -4.86 -18.48 -37.71
C PRO A 578 -5.64 -18.65 -36.39
N ASN A 579 -4.94 -18.89 -35.28
CA ASN A 579 -5.53 -19.12 -33.97
C ASN A 579 -5.69 -17.85 -33.11
N LEU A 580 -5.18 -16.69 -33.55
CA LEU A 580 -5.21 -15.46 -32.76
C LEU A 580 -6.65 -14.91 -32.68
N GLN A 581 -7.27 -15.05 -31.51
CA GLN A 581 -8.66 -14.66 -31.25
C GLN A 581 -8.75 -13.22 -30.74
N GLU A 582 -7.85 -12.82 -29.84
CA GLU A 582 -7.94 -11.55 -29.13
C GLU A 582 -6.59 -10.81 -29.09
N VAL A 583 -6.65 -9.50 -29.36
CA VAL A 583 -5.54 -8.56 -29.16
C VAL A 583 -6.04 -7.47 -28.23
N VAL A 584 -5.52 -7.44 -27.00
CA VAL A 584 -5.91 -6.46 -25.98
C VAL A 584 -4.83 -5.39 -25.87
N LEU A 585 -5.25 -4.13 -26.06
CA LEU A 585 -4.42 -2.94 -25.86
C LEU A 585 -4.92 -2.21 -24.59
N GLY A 586 -4.19 -2.34 -23.50
CA GLY A 586 -4.57 -1.77 -22.21
C GLY A 586 -4.05 -0.34 -21.99
N GLN A 587 -4.90 0.56 -21.47
CA GLN A 587 -4.45 1.77 -20.76
C GLN A 587 -4.46 1.50 -19.25
N PRO A 588 -3.50 2.01 -18.46
CA PRO A 588 -3.52 1.82 -17.02
C PRO A 588 -4.63 2.64 -16.37
N ARG A 589 -5.21 2.10 -15.29
CA ARG A 589 -6.24 2.78 -14.49
C ARG A 589 -5.64 3.93 -13.68
N LEU A 590 -6.13 5.15 -13.87
CA LEU A 590 -5.92 6.27 -12.95
C LEU A 590 -6.93 6.17 -11.80
N ALA A 591 -6.45 6.07 -10.57
CA ALA A 591 -7.27 6.04 -9.36
C ALA A 591 -7.66 7.45 -8.86
N ASP A 592 -7.99 8.37 -9.77
CA ASP A 592 -8.35 9.76 -9.44
C ASP A 592 -9.79 10.09 -9.91
N PRO A 593 -10.73 10.39 -8.99
CA PRO A 593 -12.12 10.72 -9.33
C PRO A 593 -12.29 11.99 -10.18
N PHE A 594 -11.32 12.92 -10.19
CA PHE A 594 -11.50 14.25 -10.77
C PHE A 594 -11.50 14.30 -12.30
N GLN A 595 -10.95 13.30 -13.00
CA GLN A 595 -10.89 13.32 -14.47
C GLN A 595 -12.20 12.89 -15.16
N THR A 596 -13.15 12.32 -14.42
CA THR A 596 -14.44 11.82 -14.94
C THR A 596 -15.35 12.94 -15.48
N PHE A 597 -15.13 14.20 -15.07
CA PHE A 597 -16.01 15.32 -15.43
C PHE A 597 -15.83 15.80 -16.88
N ILE A 598 -14.67 15.58 -17.50
CA ILE A 598 -14.36 16.09 -18.86
C ILE A 598 -15.01 15.23 -19.96
N LEU A 599 -15.34 13.97 -19.67
CA LEU A 599 -15.83 13.00 -20.68
C LEU A 599 -17.32 13.12 -21.02
N LYS A 600 -18.12 13.97 -20.34
CA LYS A 600 -19.55 14.14 -20.62
C LYS A 600 -19.87 15.13 -21.75
N SER A 601 -18.93 15.97 -22.17
CA SER A 601 -19.21 17.10 -23.09
C SER A 601 -18.97 16.84 -24.58
N LEU A 602 -18.61 15.62 -25.01
CA LEU A 602 -18.20 15.33 -26.40
C LEU A 602 -19.13 14.38 -27.18
N ARG A 603 -20.38 14.13 -26.74
CA ARG A 603 -21.33 13.23 -27.41
C ARG A 603 -22.09 13.84 -28.60
N GLY A 604 -21.43 14.63 -29.44
CA GLY A 604 -22.04 15.18 -30.65
C GLY A 604 -20.99 15.35 -31.75
N ASN A 605 -20.76 14.28 -32.52
CA ASN A 605 -20.33 14.28 -33.94
C ASN A 605 -19.66 12.94 -34.27
N SER A 606 -20.34 12.10 -35.05
CA SER A 606 -19.79 10.86 -35.62
C SER A 606 -19.80 10.97 -37.15
N GLY A 607 -18.63 10.87 -37.77
CA GLY A 607 -18.46 10.78 -39.21
C GLY A 607 -17.22 9.98 -39.60
N ILE A 608 -17.47 8.83 -40.25
CA ILE A 608 -16.67 8.14 -41.29
C ILE A 608 -15.34 7.48 -40.89
N ILE A 609 -15.34 6.15 -40.81
CA ILE A 609 -14.46 5.26 -41.59
C ILE A 609 -15.33 4.06 -42.06
N LYS A 610 -15.54 3.94 -43.37
CA LYS A 610 -16.05 2.74 -44.03
C LYS A 610 -14.86 2.05 -44.70
N ASP A 611 -14.88 0.72 -44.70
CA ASP A 611 -13.97 -0.24 -45.34
C ASP A 611 -13.08 -1.04 -44.36
N PHE A 612 -13.74 -1.90 -43.58
CA PHE A 612 -13.22 -3.20 -43.17
C PHE A 612 -14.40 -4.17 -43.20
N GLU A 613 -14.40 -5.12 -44.14
CA GLU A 613 -15.33 -6.26 -44.09
C GLU A 613 -15.01 -7.13 -42.87
N GLU A 614 -16.10 -7.54 -42.21
CA GLU A 614 -16.15 -8.24 -40.93
C GLU A 614 -15.21 -9.46 -40.89
N SER A 615 -14.08 -9.32 -40.20
CA SER A 615 -13.41 -10.45 -39.57
C SER A 615 -13.14 -10.08 -38.12
N GLU A 616 -13.74 -10.85 -37.20
CA GLU A 616 -13.77 -10.64 -35.76
C GLU A 616 -12.36 -10.50 -35.16
N ILE A 617 -11.87 -9.26 -35.07
CA ILE A 617 -10.92 -8.85 -34.05
C ILE A 617 -11.73 -7.99 -33.08
N ARG A 618 -12.02 -8.52 -31.89
CA ARG A 618 -12.54 -7.68 -30.81
C ARG A 618 -11.38 -6.87 -30.26
N LEU A 619 -11.23 -5.65 -30.77
CA LEU A 619 -10.43 -4.62 -30.10
C LEU A 619 -11.23 -4.15 -28.89
N THR A 620 -10.96 -4.73 -27.73
CA THR A 620 -11.64 -4.38 -26.49
C THR A 620 -10.85 -3.29 -25.78
N PHE A 621 -11.38 -2.07 -25.77
CA PHE A 621 -10.89 -1.00 -24.89
C PHE A 621 -11.53 -1.19 -23.51
N ALA A 622 -10.73 -1.36 -22.46
CA ALA A 622 -11.25 -1.54 -21.12
C ALA A 622 -11.93 -0.25 -20.62
N GLN A 623 -13.27 -0.26 -20.47
CA GLN A 623 -14.05 0.78 -19.78
C GLN A 623 -14.69 0.22 -18.50
N ASP A 624 -14.96 1.13 -17.55
CA ASP A 624 -15.49 0.85 -16.22
C ASP A 624 -16.99 0.44 -16.24
N PRO A 625 -17.40 -0.73 -15.69
CA PRO A 625 -18.79 -1.20 -15.76
C PRO A 625 -19.77 -0.54 -14.77
N GLU A 626 -19.35 0.35 -13.87
CA GLU A 626 -20.23 0.84 -12.78
C GLU A 626 -21.09 2.09 -13.09
N THR A 627 -21.18 2.58 -14.33
CA THR A 627 -22.00 3.78 -14.65
C THR A 627 -23.05 3.62 -15.75
N SER A 628 -23.60 2.42 -15.96
CA SER A 628 -24.79 2.24 -16.83
C SER A 628 -26.09 2.13 -16.03
N ALA A 629 -26.73 3.27 -15.74
CA ALA A 629 -28.14 3.30 -15.35
C ALA A 629 -29.05 2.99 -16.56
N PRO A 630 -30.19 2.28 -16.40
CA PRO A 630 -31.04 1.89 -17.52
C PRO A 630 -31.84 3.08 -18.05
N ARG A 631 -31.70 3.37 -19.36
CA ARG A 631 -32.55 4.36 -20.07
C ARG A 631 -33.97 3.80 -20.25
N ARG A 632 -34.97 4.47 -19.66
CA ARG A 632 -36.38 4.30 -20.02
C ARG A 632 -36.59 4.73 -21.48
N ARG A 633 -37.05 3.81 -22.33
CA ARG A 633 -37.63 4.15 -23.64
C ARG A 633 -38.97 4.86 -23.42
N LYS A 634 -39.11 6.10 -23.88
CA LYS A 634 -40.42 6.67 -24.20
C LYS A 634 -40.82 6.12 -25.56
N VAL A 635 -41.96 5.45 -25.60
CA VAL A 635 -42.71 5.16 -26.82
C VAL A 635 -43.45 6.44 -27.19
N VAL A 636 -43.28 6.90 -28.43
CA VAL A 636 -44.29 7.63 -29.20
C VAL A 636 -44.55 6.78 -30.43
#